data_AF-A0A4Q1B853-F1
#
_entry.id   AF-A0A4Q1B853-F1
#
_cell.length_a   1.000
_cell.length_b   1.000
_cell.length_c   1.000
_cell.angle_alpha   90.00
_cell.angle_beta   90.00
_cell.angle_gamma   90.00
#
_symmetry.space_group_name_H-M   'P 1'
#
loop_
_entity.id
_entity.type
_entity.pdbx_description
1 polymer ?
#
loop_
_entity_poly.entity_id
_entity_poly.type
_entity_poly.pdbx_seq_one_letter_code
_entity_poly.pdbx_strand_id
1 'polypeptide(L)'
;MNQPLAPAPQGLAALEARLRQDLSWLEIPAKQWVTPRLVDGQPVLDVAIIGGGMAGLAAAASLTHQGIVAPIFDQSPEGYEGPWATTARMETLRSPKQLTGPALGLPALTFRAWFEAQFGGEAWDALDKIPRLQWMDYL
;
A
#
# COMPACT_ATOMS: atom_id res chain seq x y z
N MET A 1 -14.60 2.13 -35.77
CA MET A 1 -14.74 1.46 -34.46
C MET A 1 -14.58 2.54 -33.41
N ASN A 2 -15.65 2.90 -32.69
CA ASN A 2 -15.51 3.82 -31.55
C ASN A 2 -14.80 3.06 -30.44
N GLN A 3 -13.53 3.36 -30.22
CA GLN A 3 -12.86 2.96 -28.99
C GLN A 3 -13.60 3.69 -27.86
N PRO A 4 -14.13 2.98 -26.84
CA PRO A 4 -14.70 3.67 -25.70
C PRO A 4 -13.58 4.51 -25.08
N LEU A 5 -13.81 5.83 -24.97
CA LEU A 5 -12.93 6.73 -24.24
C LEU A 5 -12.73 6.13 -22.85
N ALA A 6 -11.47 5.97 -22.43
CA ALA A 6 -11.18 5.55 -21.08
C ALA A 6 -11.89 6.54 -20.12
N PRO A 7 -12.62 6.04 -19.11
CA PRO A 7 -13.31 6.93 -18.18
C PRO A 7 -12.27 7.86 -17.53
N ALA A 8 -12.64 9.14 -17.38
CA ALA A 8 -11.78 10.13 -16.73
C ALA A 8 -11.37 9.66 -15.32
N PRO A 9 -10.17 10.03 -14.84
CA PRO A 9 -9.72 9.68 -13.49
C PRO A 9 -10.74 10.18 -12.46
N GLN A 10 -11.26 9.25 -11.64
CA GLN A 10 -12.29 9.54 -10.64
C GLN A 10 -11.69 9.99 -9.29
N GLY A 11 -10.36 10.02 -9.18
CA GLY A 11 -9.63 10.42 -7.98
C GLY A 11 -9.47 9.30 -6.96
N LEU A 12 -8.59 9.54 -5.98
CA LEU A 12 -8.32 8.59 -4.89
C LEU A 12 -9.55 8.30 -4.03
N ALA A 13 -10.45 9.28 -3.84
CA ALA A 13 -11.67 9.08 -3.07
C ALA A 13 -12.57 7.96 -3.64
N ALA A 14 -12.67 7.87 -4.98
CA ALA A 14 -13.42 6.79 -5.62
C ALA A 14 -12.72 5.43 -5.48
N LEU A 15 -11.39 5.41 -5.60
CA LEU A 15 -10.58 4.20 -5.39
C LEU A 15 -10.68 3.70 -3.94
N GLU A 16 -10.60 4.59 -2.96
CA GLU A 16 -10.79 4.29 -1.53
C GLU A 16 -12.18 3.74 -1.24
N ALA A 17 -13.22 4.32 -1.85
CA ALA A 17 -14.59 3.80 -1.73
C ALA A 17 -14.69 2.39 -2.31
N ARG A 18 -14.05 2.13 -3.46
CA ARG A 18 -13.99 0.79 -4.05
C ARG A 18 -13.25 -0.20 -3.15
N LEU A 19 -12.09 0.18 -2.64
CA LEU A 19 -11.29 -0.65 -1.74
C LEU A 19 -12.07 -1.00 -0.47
N ARG A 20 -12.77 -0.03 0.14
CA ARG A 20 -13.61 -0.26 1.32
C ARG A 20 -14.71 -1.29 1.04
N GLN A 21 -15.32 -1.22 -0.15
CA GLN A 21 -16.30 -2.23 -0.57
C GLN A 21 -15.67 -3.62 -0.69
N ASP A 22 -14.51 -3.72 -1.34
CA ASP A 22 -13.77 -4.99 -1.49
C ASP A 22 -13.42 -5.61 -0.13
N LEU A 23 -12.88 -4.81 0.79
CA LEU A 23 -12.53 -5.25 2.13
C LEU A 23 -13.77 -5.73 2.91
N SER A 24 -14.90 -5.03 2.79
CA SER A 24 -16.16 -5.43 3.45
C SER A 24 -16.72 -6.76 2.92
N TRP A 25 -16.61 -7.02 1.61
CA TRP A 25 -17.04 -8.30 1.03
C TRP A 25 -16.15 -9.46 1.45
N LEU A 26 -14.88 -9.17 1.72
CA LEU A 26 -13.90 -10.14 2.19
C LEU A 26 -13.89 -10.30 3.72
N GLU A 27 -14.69 -9.51 4.45
CA GLU A 27 -14.66 -9.42 5.91
C GLU A 27 -13.27 -9.12 6.48
N ILE A 28 -12.53 -8.23 5.80
CA ILE A 28 -11.20 -7.76 6.21
C ILE A 28 -11.31 -6.39 6.90
N PRO A 29 -10.63 -6.17 8.04
CA PRO A 29 -9.78 -7.13 8.76
C PRO A 29 -10.59 -8.17 9.55
N ALA A 30 -10.00 -9.35 9.76
CA ALA A 30 -10.55 -10.32 10.69
C ALA A 30 -10.58 -9.75 12.12
N LYS A 31 -11.50 -10.27 12.95
CA LYS A 31 -11.56 -9.90 14.38
C LYS A 31 -10.24 -10.27 15.06
N GLN A 32 -9.80 -9.41 15.99
CA GLN A 32 -8.62 -9.71 16.80
C GLN A 32 -8.85 -11.00 17.60
N TRP A 33 -7.92 -11.94 17.44
CA TRP A 33 -8.01 -13.27 18.05
C TRP A 33 -6.83 -13.61 18.95
N VAL A 34 -5.76 -12.82 18.91
CA VAL A 34 -4.60 -13.05 19.78
C VAL A 34 -4.98 -12.74 21.23
N THR A 35 -4.69 -13.66 22.14
CA THR A 35 -5.01 -13.49 23.56
C THR A 35 -4.05 -12.46 24.18
N PRO A 36 -4.56 -11.35 24.77
CA PRO A 36 -3.71 -10.31 25.33
C PRO A 36 -2.78 -10.83 26.43
N ARG A 37 -1.55 -10.34 26.44
CA ARG A 37 -0.56 -10.61 27.48
C ARG A 37 -0.13 -9.33 28.16
N LEU A 38 0.12 -9.43 29.47
CA LEU A 38 0.64 -8.34 30.29
C LEU A 38 1.96 -8.75 30.92
N VAL A 39 2.91 -7.81 30.96
CA VAL A 39 4.15 -7.89 31.75
C VAL A 39 4.24 -6.60 32.55
N ASP A 40 4.36 -6.70 33.88
CA ASP A 40 4.39 -5.54 34.79
C ASP A 40 3.19 -4.57 34.60
N GLY A 41 2.02 -5.12 34.27
CA GLY A 41 0.80 -4.35 34.00
C GLY A 41 0.77 -3.65 32.64
N GLN A 42 1.78 -3.82 31.79
CA GLN A 42 1.84 -3.25 30.44
C GLN A 42 1.48 -4.30 29.38
N PRO A 43 0.73 -3.92 28.33
CA PRO A 43 0.42 -4.81 27.22
C PRO A 43 1.68 -5.17 26.44
N VAL A 44 1.84 -6.47 26.16
CA VAL A 44 2.88 -6.98 25.28
C VAL A 44 2.39 -6.89 23.84
N LEU A 45 3.21 -6.36 22.93
CA LEU A 45 2.92 -6.37 21.51
C LEU A 45 3.00 -7.81 20.96
N ASP A 46 2.01 -8.21 20.18
CA ASP A 46 2.03 -9.50 19.48
C ASP A 46 3.16 -9.54 18.45
N VAL A 47 3.33 -8.43 17.72
CA VAL A 47 4.39 -8.22 16.73
C VAL A 47 4.83 -6.75 16.80
N ALA A 48 6.14 -6.51 16.72
CA ALA A 48 6.70 -5.19 16.44
C ALA A 48 7.43 -5.24 15.09
N ILE A 49 7.07 -4.35 14.17
CA ILE A 49 7.71 -4.26 12.86
C ILE A 49 8.74 -3.13 12.91
N ILE A 50 9.99 -3.44 12.59
CA ILE A 50 11.09 -2.46 12.59
C ILE A 50 11.43 -2.10 11.13
N GLY A 51 11.11 -0.86 10.75
CA GLY A 51 11.22 -0.31 9.42
C GLY A 51 9.86 -0.23 8.70
N GLY A 52 9.43 0.98 8.34
CA GLY A 52 8.20 1.31 7.63
C GLY A 52 8.35 1.41 6.11
N GLY A 53 9.42 0.86 5.54
CA GLY A 53 9.50 0.71 4.09
C GLY A 53 8.44 -0.27 3.54
N MET A 54 8.40 -0.43 2.22
CA MET A 54 7.44 -1.31 1.51
C MET A 54 7.19 -2.68 2.18
N ALA A 55 8.24 -3.36 2.64
CA ALA A 55 8.09 -4.67 3.29
C ALA A 55 7.41 -4.57 4.66
N GLY A 56 7.72 -3.55 5.45
CA GLY A 56 7.10 -3.31 6.75
C GLY A 56 5.63 -2.93 6.63
N LEU A 57 5.29 -2.04 5.69
CA LEU A 57 3.90 -1.68 5.38
C LEU A 57 3.09 -2.89 4.92
N ALA A 58 3.62 -3.68 3.97
CA ALA A 58 2.96 -4.89 3.48
C ALA A 58 2.77 -5.93 4.60
N ALA A 59 3.77 -6.13 5.45
CA ALA A 59 3.67 -7.03 6.60
C ALA A 59 2.62 -6.56 7.61
N ALA A 60 2.62 -5.27 7.97
CA ALA A 60 1.66 -4.70 8.91
C ALA A 60 0.22 -4.82 8.40
N ALA A 61 -0.02 -4.49 7.12
CA ALA A 61 -1.33 -4.62 6.50
C ALA A 61 -1.76 -6.09 6.41
N SER A 62 -0.85 -7.01 6.05
CA SER A 62 -1.15 -8.45 5.99
C SER A 62 -1.49 -9.05 7.36
N LEU A 63 -0.78 -8.63 8.42
CA LEU A 63 -1.09 -9.03 9.80
C LEU A 63 -2.41 -8.44 10.28
N THR A 64 -2.66 -7.17 9.96
CA THR A 64 -3.94 -6.49 10.27
C THR A 64 -5.10 -7.21 9.61
N HIS A 65 -4.97 -7.61 8.34
CA HIS A 65 -6.01 -8.39 7.65
C HIS A 65 -6.33 -9.70 8.35
N GLN A 66 -5.33 -10.31 9.00
CA GLN A 66 -5.47 -11.53 9.77
C GLN A 66 -5.95 -11.28 11.22
N GLY A 67 -6.19 -10.04 11.64
CA GLY A 67 -6.61 -9.72 13.02
C GLY A 67 -5.45 -9.69 14.04
N ILE A 68 -4.22 -9.49 13.58
CA ILE A 68 -3.03 -9.31 14.43
C ILE A 68 -2.63 -7.84 14.42
N VAL A 69 -2.46 -7.24 15.61
CA VAL A 69 -2.03 -5.85 15.76
C VAL A 69 -0.51 -5.78 15.71
N ALA A 70 0.04 -5.08 14.71
CA ALA A 70 1.47 -5.00 14.46
C ALA A 70 1.92 -3.55 14.18
N PRO A 71 2.20 -2.75 15.23
CA PRO A 71 2.72 -1.40 15.03
C PRO A 71 4.08 -1.42 14.31
N ILE A 72 4.27 -0.40 13.48
CA ILE A 72 5.51 -0.15 12.75
C ILE A 72 6.31 0.91 13.50
N PHE A 73 7.61 0.68 13.61
CA PHE A 73 8.59 1.64 14.13
C PHE A 73 9.62 1.92 13.05
N ASP A 74 9.70 3.17 12.59
CA ASP A 74 10.75 3.64 11.70
C ASP A 74 11.49 4.82 12.37
N GLN A 75 12.75 5.01 12.00
CA GLN A 75 13.55 6.16 12.44
C GLN A 75 13.21 7.43 11.64
N SER A 76 12.75 7.25 10.39
CA SER A 76 12.32 8.32 9.52
C SER A 76 10.97 8.89 9.96
N PRO A 77 10.68 10.17 9.69
CA PRO A 77 9.35 10.73 9.88
C PRO A 77 8.35 10.10 8.89
N GLU A 78 7.07 10.29 9.20
CA GLU A 78 5.95 9.88 8.34
C GLU A 78 6.08 10.45 6.92
N GLY A 79 5.89 9.59 5.91
CA GLY A 79 6.07 9.92 4.50
C GLY A 79 7.51 9.81 3.99
N TYR A 80 8.47 9.41 4.84
CA TYR A 80 9.89 9.21 4.49
C TYR A 80 10.43 7.84 4.94
N GLU A 81 9.55 6.92 5.29
CA GLU A 81 9.91 5.60 5.77
C GLU A 81 10.60 4.75 4.68
N GLY A 82 11.49 3.88 5.14
CA GLY A 82 12.29 3.06 4.25
C GLY A 82 13.18 3.89 3.30
N PRO A 83 13.65 3.27 2.20
CA PRO A 83 14.73 3.85 1.40
C PRO A 83 14.24 4.84 0.33
N TRP A 84 12.97 4.81 -0.05
CA TRP A 84 12.52 5.40 -1.32
C TRP A 84 12.58 6.91 -1.36
N ALA A 85 12.32 7.64 -0.28
CA ALA A 85 12.55 9.10 -0.23
C ALA A 85 13.89 9.47 0.42
N THR A 86 14.65 8.50 0.92
CA THR A 86 15.85 8.75 1.75
C THR A 86 17.14 8.34 1.05
N THR A 87 17.48 7.05 1.07
CA THR A 87 18.80 6.52 0.74
C THR A 87 18.88 5.90 -0.65
N ALA A 88 17.73 5.56 -1.26
CA ALA A 88 17.67 5.01 -2.61
C ALA A 88 18.13 6.05 -3.64
N ARG A 89 19.04 5.64 -4.53
CA ARG A 89 19.71 6.53 -5.50
C ARG A 89 19.22 6.41 -6.94
N MET A 90 18.40 5.42 -7.24
CA MET A 90 17.81 5.29 -8.58
C MET A 90 16.73 6.34 -8.80
N GLU A 91 16.63 6.81 -10.04
CA GLU A 91 15.58 7.75 -10.45
C GLU A 91 14.25 7.03 -10.65
N THR A 92 14.30 5.81 -11.17
CA THR A 92 13.12 4.96 -11.44
C THR A 92 13.30 3.55 -10.86
N LEU A 93 12.17 2.87 -10.67
CA LEU A 93 12.16 1.45 -10.33
C LEU A 93 12.76 0.62 -11.47
N ARG A 94 13.47 -0.45 -11.10
CA ARG A 94 14.08 -1.37 -12.08
C ARG A 94 13.13 -2.45 -12.55
N SER A 95 12.08 -2.73 -11.77
CA SER A 95 11.04 -3.70 -12.10
C SER A 95 10.06 -3.14 -13.14
N PRO A 96 9.42 -4.01 -13.94
CA PRO A 96 8.33 -3.59 -14.83
C PRO A 96 7.21 -2.90 -14.05
N LYS A 97 6.59 -1.85 -14.62
CA LYS A 97 5.51 -1.10 -13.96
C LYS A 97 4.30 -1.97 -13.60
N GLN A 98 4.09 -3.07 -14.31
CA GLN A 98 2.97 -4.00 -14.13
C GLN A 98 3.10 -4.92 -12.92
N LEU A 99 4.26 -4.94 -12.25
CA LEU A 99 4.45 -5.77 -11.06
C LEU A 99 3.56 -5.26 -9.92
N THR A 100 2.80 -6.16 -9.29
CA THR A 100 1.75 -5.82 -8.32
C THR A 100 2.27 -5.18 -7.04
N GLY A 101 3.54 -5.42 -6.69
CA GLY A 101 4.15 -4.84 -5.48
C GLY A 101 3.45 -5.30 -4.19
N PRO A 102 3.27 -4.40 -3.20
CA PRO A 102 2.73 -4.72 -1.88
C PRO A 102 1.18 -4.79 -1.86
N ALA A 103 0.52 -5.03 -2.99
CA ALA A 103 -0.94 -4.94 -3.11
C ALA A 103 -1.74 -6.05 -2.41
N LEU A 104 -1.08 -7.03 -1.76
CA LEU A 104 -1.72 -8.10 -0.96
C LEU A 104 -2.81 -8.90 -1.70
N GLY A 105 -2.72 -9.01 -3.03
CA GLY A 105 -3.72 -9.69 -3.86
C GLY A 105 -5.01 -8.88 -4.09
N LEU A 106 -5.07 -7.61 -3.66
CA LEU A 106 -6.20 -6.71 -3.85
C LEU A 106 -5.95 -5.80 -5.07
N PRO A 107 -6.75 -5.89 -6.15
CA PRO A 107 -6.53 -5.09 -7.36
C PRO A 107 -6.54 -3.57 -7.09
N ALA A 108 -7.42 -3.11 -6.21
CA ALA A 108 -7.55 -1.70 -5.84
C ALA A 108 -6.34 -1.14 -5.06
N LEU A 109 -5.47 -2.00 -4.52
CA LEU A 109 -4.23 -1.59 -3.84
C LEU A 109 -3.01 -1.56 -4.76
N THR A 110 -3.14 -1.88 -6.04
CA THR A 110 -1.99 -1.87 -6.96
C THR A 110 -1.55 -0.44 -7.27
N PHE A 111 -0.25 -0.25 -7.54
CA PHE A 111 0.27 1.04 -8.03
C PHE A 111 -0.48 1.52 -9.28
N ARG A 112 -0.84 0.59 -10.19
CA ARG A 112 -1.64 0.91 -11.37
C ARG A 112 -2.98 1.53 -11.00
N ALA A 113 -3.71 0.93 -10.06
CA ALA A 113 -5.00 1.46 -9.63
C ALA A 113 -4.86 2.85 -9.00
N TRP A 114 -3.87 3.04 -8.12
CA TRP A 114 -3.54 4.34 -7.52
C TRP A 114 -3.16 5.39 -8.56
N PHE A 115 -2.38 5.01 -9.58
CA PHE A 115 -1.92 5.89 -10.65
C PHE A 115 -3.07 6.27 -11.58
N GLU A 116 -3.80 5.28 -12.11
CA GLU A 116 -4.93 5.53 -13.02
C GLU A 116 -6.05 6.32 -12.35
N ALA A 117 -6.28 6.13 -11.04
CA ALA A 117 -7.26 6.91 -10.29
C ALA A 117 -6.95 8.42 -10.30
N GLN A 118 -5.68 8.80 -10.37
CA GLN A 118 -5.25 10.21 -10.34
C GLN A 118 -4.96 10.76 -11.73
N PHE A 119 -4.30 9.98 -12.57
CA PHE A 119 -3.72 10.43 -13.84
C PHE A 119 -4.42 9.84 -15.07
N GLY A 120 -5.27 8.83 -14.90
CA GLY A 120 -6.01 8.16 -15.98
C GLY A 120 -5.19 7.09 -16.73
N GLY A 121 -5.90 6.31 -17.56
CA GLY A 121 -5.33 5.19 -18.32
C GLY A 121 -4.32 5.60 -19.40
N GLU A 122 -4.54 6.72 -20.08
CA GLU A 122 -3.62 7.21 -21.11
C GLU A 122 -2.24 7.57 -20.52
N ALA A 123 -2.23 8.21 -19.34
CA ALA A 123 -1.00 8.51 -18.63
C ALA A 123 -0.31 7.23 -18.14
N TRP A 124 -1.09 6.22 -17.72
CA TRP A 124 -0.56 4.91 -17.36
C TRP A 124 0.14 4.26 -18.55
N ASP A 125 -0.48 4.27 -19.73
CA ASP A 125 0.08 3.69 -20.94
C ASP A 125 1.38 4.40 -21.36
N ALA A 126 1.41 5.72 -21.26
CA ALA A 126 2.58 6.55 -21.55
C ALA A 126 3.74 6.40 -20.54
N LEU A 127 3.46 6.00 -19.30
CA LEU A 127 4.48 5.80 -18.26
C LEU A 127 5.39 4.61 -18.62
N ASP A 128 6.67 4.81 -18.87
CA ASP A 128 7.59 3.68 -19.11
C ASP A 128 7.99 2.98 -17.79
N LYS A 129 8.61 3.75 -16.88
CA LYS A 129 9.03 3.28 -15.56
C LYS A 129 8.51 4.20 -14.46
N ILE A 130 8.28 3.61 -13.29
CA ILE A 130 7.78 4.33 -12.13
C ILE A 130 8.92 5.16 -11.52
N PRO A 131 8.77 6.50 -11.39
CA PRO A 131 9.69 7.34 -10.64
C PRO A 131 9.77 6.91 -9.18
N ARG A 132 10.95 6.89 -8.60
CA ARG A 132 11.18 6.45 -7.21
C ARG A 132 10.32 7.22 -6.20
N LEU A 133 10.18 8.53 -6.35
CA LEU A 133 9.41 9.34 -5.40
C LEU A 133 7.91 9.14 -5.58
N GLN A 134 7.44 8.93 -6.81
CA GLN A 134 6.04 8.57 -7.04
C GLN A 134 5.70 7.17 -6.50
N TRP A 135 6.68 6.27 -6.48
CA TRP A 135 6.53 5.00 -5.76
C TRP A 135 6.41 5.23 -4.24
N MET A 136 7.11 6.21 -3.67
CA MET A 136 6.92 6.58 -2.27
C MET A 136 5.53 7.17 -2.02
N ASP A 137 5.03 8.04 -2.90
CA ASP A 137 3.68 8.61 -2.77
C ASP A 137 2.56 7.55 -2.82
N TYR A 138 2.85 6.41 -3.45
CA TYR A 138 1.95 5.26 -3.51
C TYR A 138 1.98 4.40 -2.24
N LEU A 139 3.14 4.28 -1.60
CA LEU A 139 3.33 3.43 -0.41
C LEU A 139 2.69 4.06 0.82
#